data_AF-A0A1G7C9D5-F1
#
_entry.id   AF-A0A1G7C9D5-F1
#
_cell.length_a   1.000
_cell.length_b   1.000
_cell.length_c   1.000
_cell.angle_alpha   90.00
_cell.angle_beta   90.00
_cell.angle_gamma   90.00
#
_symmetry.space_group_name_H-M   'P 1'
#
loop_
_entity.id
_entity.type
_entity.pdbx_description
1 polymer ?
#
loop_
_entity_poly.entity_id
_entity_poly.type
_entity_poly.pdbx_seq_one_letter_code
_entity_poly.pdbx_strand_id
1 'polypeptide(L)' 'MKTTIYFIITCFISTGAFMAALNLKNPFPAFAVAFGIWGLFVWGYVRRSKKAAERESRERLFQSHMRLQYRNPNK' A
#
# COMPACT_ATOMS: atom_id res chain seq x y z
N MET A 1 -6.02 6.32 9.71
CA MET A 1 -7.44 6.05 9.42
C MET A 1 -7.64 5.28 8.11
N LYS A 2 -7.07 5.70 6.97
CA LYS A 2 -7.22 4.97 5.69
C LYS A 2 -6.65 3.52 5.71
N THR A 3 -5.61 3.26 6.50
CA THR A 3 -5.05 1.92 6.78
C THR A 3 -6.06 0.93 7.32
N THR A 4 -6.84 1.34 8.30
CA THR A 4 -7.78 0.48 9.03
C THR A 4 -8.89 0.04 8.10
N ILE A 5 -9.34 0.91 7.20
CA ILE A 5 -10.34 0.58 6.17
C ILE A 5 -9.80 -0.50 5.22
N TYR A 6 -8.55 -0.38 4.75
CA TYR A 6 -7.94 -1.44 3.93
C TYR A 6 -7.82 -2.76 4.67
N PHE A 7 -7.44 -2.71 5.95
CA PHE A 7 -7.32 -3.90 6.80
C PHE A 7 -8.68 -4.61 7.01
N ILE A 8 -9.72 -3.82 7.30
CA ILE A 8 -11.09 -4.31 7.45
C ILE A 8 -11.57 -4.93 6.14
N ILE A 9 -11.34 -4.27 5.01
CA ILE A 9 -11.68 -4.78 3.69
C ILE A 9 -10.94 -6.10 3.42
N THR A 10 -9.63 -6.20 3.66
CA THR A 10 -8.90 -7.47 3.51
C THR A 10 -9.41 -8.57 4.43
N CYS A 11 -9.85 -8.24 5.65
CA CYS A 11 -10.45 -9.21 6.58
C CYS A 11 -11.80 -9.75 6.08
N PHE A 12 -12.74 -8.86 5.74
CA PHE A 12 -14.06 -9.27 5.24
C PHE A 12 -13.97 -10.15 4.00
N ILE A 13 -13.01 -9.81 3.16
CA ILE A 13 -12.76 -10.51 1.93
C ILE A 13 -12.04 -11.85 2.18
N SER A 14 -11.04 -11.91 3.06
CA SER A 14 -10.42 -13.18 3.48
C SER A 14 -11.48 -14.16 4.00
N THR A 15 -12.39 -13.66 4.84
CA THR A 15 -13.52 -14.43 5.35
C THR A 15 -14.46 -14.87 4.23
N GLY A 16 -14.79 -13.99 3.28
CA GLY A 16 -15.61 -14.32 2.12
C GLY A 16 -14.98 -15.39 1.20
N ALA A 17 -13.67 -15.33 0.97
CA ALA A 17 -12.93 -16.34 0.21
C ALA A 17 -12.86 -17.68 0.95
N PHE A 18 -12.68 -17.67 2.27
CA PHE A 18 -12.68 -18.87 3.12
C PHE A 18 -14.05 -19.55 3.15
N MET A 19 -15.13 -18.76 3.26
CA MET A 19 -16.50 -19.28 3.21
C MET A 19 -16.89 -19.81 1.84
N ALA A 20 -16.40 -19.17 0.76
CA ALA A 20 -16.57 -19.65 -0.60
C ALA A 20 -15.82 -20.98 -0.82
N ALA A 21 -14.58 -21.09 -0.33
CA ALA A 21 -13.79 -22.33 -0.40
C ALA A 21 -14.47 -23.51 0.32
N LEU A 22 -15.18 -23.26 1.42
CA LEU A 22 -15.91 -24.27 2.17
C LEU A 22 -17.21 -24.76 1.50
N ASN A 23 -17.82 -23.98 0.61
CA ASN A 23 -19.14 -24.28 0.02
C ASN A 23 -19.12 -24.75 -1.44
N LEU A 24 -17.97 -24.74 -2.12
CA LEU A 24 -17.93 -24.96 -3.57
C LEU A 24 -17.32 -26.31 -3.98
N LYS A 25 -18.06 -27.05 -4.82
CA LYS A 25 -17.60 -28.24 -5.54
C LYS A 25 -16.63 -27.90 -6.69
N ASN A 26 -16.62 -26.64 -7.14
CA ASN A 26 -15.72 -26.07 -8.15
C ASN A 26 -14.98 -24.85 -7.57
N PRO A 27 -13.68 -24.94 -7.23
CA PRO A 27 -12.96 -23.91 -6.46
C PRO A 27 -12.49 -22.69 -7.29
N PHE A 28 -12.62 -22.71 -8.62
CA PHE A 28 -12.18 -21.63 -9.51
C PHE A 28 -12.71 -20.22 -9.17
N PRO A 29 -13.99 -20.03 -8.80
CA PRO A 29 -14.50 -18.71 -8.42
C PRO A 29 -13.83 -18.15 -7.16
N ALA A 30 -13.50 -19.02 -6.21
CA ALA A 30 -12.80 -18.62 -4.98
C ALA A 30 -11.37 -18.13 -5.28
N PHE A 31 -10.69 -18.75 -6.25
CA PHE A 31 -9.40 -18.27 -6.73
C PHE A 31 -9.49 -16.92 -7.45
N ALA A 32 -10.51 -16.69 -8.28
CA ALA A 32 -10.72 -15.42 -8.96
C ALA A 32 -10.95 -14.28 -7.95
N VAL A 33 -11.74 -14.56 -6.91
CA VAL A 33 -11.94 -13.66 -5.78
C VAL A 33 -10.60 -13.41 -5.08
N ALA A 34 -9.90 -14.46 -4.63
CA ALA A 34 -8.57 -14.38 -3.99
C ALA A 34 -7.58 -13.48 -4.76
N PHE A 35 -7.47 -13.68 -6.08
CA PHE A 35 -6.57 -12.91 -6.94
C PHE A 35 -6.99 -11.43 -7.09
N GLY A 36 -8.29 -11.14 -7.25
CA GLY A 36 -8.79 -9.77 -7.35
C GLY A 36 -8.45 -8.92 -6.12
N ILE A 37 -8.44 -9.57 -4.96
CA ILE A 37 -8.15 -8.95 -3.66
C ILE A 37 -6.68 -8.66 -3.52
N TRP A 38 -5.86 -9.64 -3.88
CA TRP A 38 -4.42 -9.48 -3.80
C TRP A 38 -3.96 -8.39 -4.77
N GLY A 39 -4.57 -8.31 -5.96
CA GLY A 39 -4.36 -7.22 -6.90
C GLY A 39 -4.70 -5.84 -6.32
N LEU A 40 -5.87 -5.70 -5.68
CA LEU A 40 -6.27 -4.43 -5.03
C LEU A 40 -5.37 -4.07 -3.84
N PHE A 41 -4.96 -5.06 -3.04
CA PHE A 41 -4.05 -4.86 -1.91
C PHE A 41 -2.67 -4.40 -2.38
N VAL A 42 -2.09 -5.09 -3.37
CA VAL A 42 -0.79 -4.73 -3.96
C VAL A 42 -0.85 -3.35 -4.60
N TRP A 43 -1.91 -3.02 -5.34
CA TRP A 43 -2.05 -1.68 -5.91
C TRP A 43 -2.14 -0.59 -4.84
N GLY A 44 -2.96 -0.81 -3.80
CA GLY A 44 -3.06 0.09 -2.66
C GLY A 44 -1.72 0.28 -1.94
N TYR A 45 -0.99 -0.82 -1.74
CA TYR A 45 0.32 -0.83 -1.11
C TYR A 45 1.37 -0.07 -1.94
N VAL A 46 1.48 -0.36 -3.25
CA VAL A 46 2.44 0.30 -4.15
C VAL A 46 2.18 1.79 -4.28
N ARG A 47 0.92 2.22 -4.44
CA ARG A 47 0.57 3.65 -4.48
C ARG A 47 0.98 4.38 -3.20
N ARG A 48 0.90 3.69 -2.06
CA ARG A 48 1.27 4.26 -0.78
C ARG A 48 2.77 4.28 -0.56
N SER A 49 3.46 3.20 -0.93
CA SER A 49 4.92 3.13 -0.86
C SER A 49 5.56 4.24 -1.70
N LYS A 50 5.00 4.52 -2.90
CA LYS A 50 5.41 5.68 -3.70
C LYS A 50 5.21 7.02 -2.98
N LYS A 51 4.06 7.25 -2.34
CA LYS A 51 3.84 8.48 -1.56
C LYS A 51 4.72 8.61 -0.32
N ALA A 52 5.10 7.50 0.31
CA ALA A 52 6.03 7.51 1.44
C ALA A 52 7.47 7.79 0.97
N ALA A 53 7.90 7.13 -0.11
CA ALA A 53 9.19 7.36 -0.73
C ALA A 53 9.35 8.78 -1.28
N GLU A 54 8.29 9.37 -1.85
CA GLU A 54 8.27 10.77 -2.30
C GLU A 54 8.38 11.78 -1.15
N ARG A 55 7.87 11.45 0.04
CA ARG A 55 8.04 12.29 1.23
C ARG A 55 9.48 12.25 1.73
N GLU A 56 10.04 11.05 1.86
CA GLU A 56 11.45 10.90 2.24
C GLU A 56 12.41 11.54 1.24
N SER A 57 12.17 11.38 -0.07
CA SER A 57 13.03 11.98 -1.09
C SER A 57 12.99 13.50 -1.06
N ARG A 58 11.82 14.10 -0.82
CA ARG A 58 11.68 15.56 -0.62
C ARG A 58 12.40 16.03 0.63
N GLU A 59 12.31 15.30 1.73
CA GLU A 59 13.02 15.64 2.98
C GLU A 59 14.54 15.57 2.81
N ARG A 60 15.05 14.55 2.12
CA ARG A 60 16.49 14.42 1.80
C ARG A 60 16.97 15.57 0.91
N LEU A 61 16.23 15.91 -0.14
CA LEU A 61 16.52 17.06 -1.01
C LEU A 61 16.51 18.37 -0.22
N PHE A 62 15.51 18.58 0.64
CA PHE A 62 15.40 19.78 1.47
C PHE A 62 16.57 19.91 2.45
N GLN A 63 16.95 18.82 3.13
CA GLN A 63 18.12 18.82 4.01
C GLN A 63 19.42 19.12 3.26
N SER A 64 19.61 18.56 2.06
CA SER A 64 20.79 18.85 1.24
C SER A 64 20.85 20.33 0.83
N HIS A 65 19.72 20.93 0.46
CA HIS A 65 19.64 22.34 0.11
C HIS A 65 19.95 23.24 1.30
N MET A 66 19.38 22.95 2.47
CA MET A 66 19.65 23.68 3.72
C MET A 66 21.12 23.61 4.13
N ARG A 67 21.77 22.43 3.99
CA ARG A 67 23.21 22.27 4.26
C ARG A 67 24.08 23.09 3.31
N LEU A 68 23.70 23.21 2.04
CA LEU A 68 24.44 24.02 1.06
C LEU A 68 24.33 25.51 1.34
N GLN A 69 23.14 25.99 1.76
CA GLN A 69 22.95 27.40 2.16
C GLN A 69 23.74 27.74 3.43
N TYR A 70 23.71 26.87 4.44
CA TYR A 70 24.45 27.10 5.70
C TYR A 70 25.97 27.06 5.54
N ARG A 71 26.48 26.32 4.55
CA ARG A 71 27.92 26.26 4.22
C ARG A 71 28.41 27.49 3.47
N ASN A 72 27.51 28.36 2.97
CA ASN A 72 27.89 29.59 2.29
C ASN A 72 27.36 30.85 3.03
N PRO A 73 27.81 31.15 4.25
CA PRO A 73 27.38 32.33 5.00
C PRO A 73 28.05 33.64 4.51
N ASN A 74 28.73 33.65 3.35
CA ASN A 74 29.58 34.77 2.96
C ASN A 74 29.45 35.14 1.47
N LYS A 75 28.25 35.55 1.08
CA LYS A 75 28.03 36.33 -0.14
C LYS A 75 27.12 37.52 0.15
#